data_AF-A0A2Z5YZB0-F1
#
_entry.id   AF-A0A2Z5YZB0-F1
#
_cell.length_a   1.000
_cell.length_b   1.000
_cell.length_c   1.000
_cell.angle_alpha   90.00
_cell.angle_beta   90.00
_cell.angle_gamma   90.00
#
_symmetry.space_group_name_H-M   'P 1'
#
loop_
_entity.id
_entity.type
_entity.pdbx_description
1 polymer ?
#
loop_
_entity_poly.entity_id
_entity_poly.type
_entity_poly.pdbx_seq_one_letter_code
_entity_poly.pdbx_strand_id
1 'polypeptide(L)'
;MDAQVAAVDSTDMAALKAERGVPRGLSSCHTMVVDGYVIEGHVPAEAIARLLRERPVGVAGLAVPGMPLGSPGMEADGRRQAYDVFAFGPGGQRVFASYP
;
A
#
# COMPACT_ATOMS: atom_id res chain seq x y z
N MET A 1 4.04 3.06 -18.13
CA MET A 1 4.06 4.10 -17.10
C MET A 1 5.47 4.12 -16.58
N ASP A 2 6.26 5.12 -16.96
CA ASP A 2 7.62 5.23 -16.45
C ASP A 2 7.53 5.74 -15.02
N ALA A 3 8.02 4.94 -14.07
CA ALA A 3 8.06 5.30 -12.66
C ALA A 3 9.53 5.45 -12.25
N GLN A 4 9.87 6.57 -11.62
CA GLN A 4 11.16 6.75 -10.96
C GLN A 4 10.99 6.49 -9.47
N VAL A 5 11.86 5.66 -8.92
CA VAL A 5 11.79 5.22 -7.52
C VAL A 5 13.11 5.58 -6.85
N ALA A 6 13.03 6.21 -5.68
CA ALA A 6 14.16 6.39 -4.78
C ALA A 6 13.89 5.58 -3.51
N ALA A 7 14.81 4.67 -3.18
CA ALA A 7 14.73 3.86 -1.97
C ALA A 7 15.65 4.44 -0.89
N VAL A 8 15.15 4.47 0.35
CA VAL A 8 15.92 4.87 1.53
C VAL A 8 15.63 3.84 2.62
N ASP A 9 16.68 3.20 3.12
CA ASP A 9 16.56 2.27 4.23
C ASP A 9 16.42 3.03 5.55
N SER A 10 15.61 2.49 6.47
CA SER A 10 15.43 3.04 7.81
C SER A 10 15.53 1.94 8.85
N THR A 11 16.18 2.27 9.96
CA THR A 11 16.25 1.41 11.14
C THR A 11 15.00 1.50 12.03
N ASP A 12 14.15 2.51 11.83
CA ASP A 12 12.90 2.69 12.56
C ASP A 12 11.71 2.89 11.62
N MET A 13 11.26 1.76 11.06
CA MET A 13 10.06 1.74 10.21
C MET A 13 8.77 2.02 10.99
N ALA A 14 8.74 1.72 12.30
CA ALA A 14 7.54 1.90 13.10
C ALA A 14 7.23 3.40 13.30
N ALA A 15 8.25 4.20 13.62
CA ALA A 15 8.13 5.65 13.70
C ALA A 15 7.72 6.25 12.35
N LEU A 16 8.39 5.86 11.26
CA LEU A 16 8.06 6.35 9.91
C LEU A 16 6.61 6.08 9.53
N LYS A 17 6.11 4.85 9.72
CA LYS A 17 4.72 4.50 9.43
C LYS A 17 3.73 5.32 10.23
N ALA A 18 4.01 5.52 11.53
CA ALA A 18 3.18 6.32 12.41
C ALA A 18 3.14 7.80 11.98
N GLU A 19 4.31 8.39 11.64
CA GLU A 19 4.41 9.75 11.11
C GLU A 19 3.65 9.92 9.79
N ARG A 20 3.60 8.88 8.95
CA ARG A 20 2.82 8.87 7.70
C ARG A 20 1.35 8.50 7.90
N GLY A 21 0.90 8.30 9.14
CA GLY A 21 -0.50 8.02 9.45
C GLY A 21 -0.97 6.63 8.99
N VAL A 22 -0.06 5.68 8.78
CA VAL A 22 -0.39 4.29 8.47
C VAL A 22 -1.08 3.65 9.68
N PRO A 23 -2.32 3.15 9.55
CA PRO A 23 -2.98 2.45 10.66
C PRO A 23 -2.19 1.21 11.08
N ARG A 24 -2.06 0.97 12.40
CA ARG A 24 -1.28 -0.18 12.93
C ARG A 24 -1.70 -1.53 12.34
N GLY A 25 -3.01 -1.74 12.13
CA GLY A 25 -3.55 -2.96 11.52
C GLY A 25 -3.29 -3.12 10.03
N LEU A 26 -2.77 -2.08 9.36
CA LEU A 26 -2.48 -2.07 7.93
C LEU A 26 -0.97 -2.11 7.61
N SER A 27 -0.11 -2.19 8.63
CA SER A 27 1.34 -2.18 8.44
C SER A 27 1.86 -3.39 7.64
N SER A 28 2.84 -3.15 6.78
CA SER A 28 3.56 -4.12 5.96
C SER A 28 5.09 -3.99 6.13
N CYS A 29 5.89 -4.32 5.13
CA CYS A 29 7.36 -4.25 5.17
C CYS A 29 7.94 -2.90 4.71
N HIS A 30 7.26 -2.18 3.81
CA HIS A 30 7.74 -0.89 3.27
C HIS A 30 6.60 0.12 3.09
N THR A 31 6.97 1.39 2.99
CA THR A 31 6.06 2.52 2.81
C THR A 31 6.62 3.42 1.71
N MET A 32 5.78 3.81 0.76
CA MET A 32 6.10 4.77 -0.29
C MET A 32 5.15 5.97 -0.22
N VAL A 33 5.61 7.14 -0.66
CA VAL A 33 4.76 8.31 -0.86
C VAL A 33 4.78 8.71 -2.33
N VAL A 34 3.60 8.90 -2.93
CA VAL A 34 3.44 9.34 -4.33
C VAL A 34 2.28 10.32 -4.42
N ASP A 35 2.51 11.51 -5.00
CA ASP A 35 1.53 12.61 -5.13
C ASP A 35 0.73 12.92 -3.85
N GLY A 36 1.37 12.80 -2.69
CA GLY A 36 0.79 13.04 -1.38
C GLY A 36 0.01 11.86 -0.78
N TYR A 37 -0.10 10.74 -1.49
CA TYR A 37 -0.69 9.50 -0.99
C TYR A 37 0.37 8.57 -0.40
N VAL A 38 -0.02 7.87 0.66
CA VAL A 38 0.80 6.82 1.29
C VAL A 38 0.45 5.47 0.68
N ILE A 39 1.45 4.72 0.25
CA ILE A 39 1.31 3.36 -0.29
C ILE A 39 2.06 2.42 0.63
N GLU A 40 1.34 1.55 1.31
CA GLU A 40 1.86 0.67 2.35
C GLU A 40 1.87 -0.79 1.87
N GLY A 41 3.06 -1.38 1.81
CA GLY A 41 3.25 -2.76 1.38
C GLY A 41 3.04 -3.00 -0.11
N HIS A 42 2.75 -4.26 -0.44
CA HIS A 42 2.71 -4.79 -1.80
C HIS A 42 1.43 -4.42 -2.57
N VAL A 43 1.13 -3.12 -2.65
CA VAL A 43 -0.03 -2.59 -3.39
C VAL A 43 0.20 -2.72 -4.90
N PRO A 44 -0.72 -3.34 -5.66
CA PRO A 44 -0.61 -3.44 -7.13
C PRO A 44 -0.55 -2.08 -7.83
N ALA A 45 0.34 -1.97 -8.82
CA ALA A 45 0.54 -0.73 -9.58
C ALA A 45 -0.75 -0.21 -10.24
N GLU A 46 -1.64 -1.10 -10.66
CA GLU A 46 -2.96 -0.75 -11.19
C GLU A 46 -3.87 -0.08 -10.16
N ALA A 47 -3.82 -0.50 -8.89
CA ALA A 47 -4.57 0.11 -7.80
C ALA A 47 -4.00 1.48 -7.45
N ILE A 48 -2.66 1.62 -7.43
CA ILE A 48 -1.98 2.92 -7.27
C ILE A 48 -2.38 3.86 -8.41
N ALA A 49 -2.31 3.40 -9.66
CA ALA A 49 -2.69 4.19 -10.81
C ALA A 49 -4.18 4.60 -10.76
N ARG A 50 -5.07 3.72 -10.27
CA ARG A 50 -6.48 4.05 -10.06
C ARG A 50 -6.65 5.15 -8.99
N LEU A 51 -5.96 5.04 -7.86
CA LEU A 51 -5.95 6.06 -6.81
C LEU A 51 -5.53 7.43 -7.37
N LEU A 52 -4.43 7.47 -8.12
CA LEU A 52 -3.89 8.72 -8.66
C LEU A 52 -4.79 9.35 -9.72
N ARG A 53 -5.54 8.54 -10.49
CA ARG A 53 -6.53 9.04 -11.45
C ARG A 53 -7.80 9.56 -10.78
N GLU A 54 -8.35 8.80 -9.83
CA GLU A 54 -9.67 9.08 -9.24
C GLU A 54 -9.60 10.10 -8.10
N ARG A 55 -8.47 10.14 -7.39
CA ARG A 55 -8.22 11.01 -6.22
C ARG A 55 -9.43 11.09 -5.25
N PRO A 56 -9.94 9.94 -4.77
CA PRO A 56 -11.16 9.90 -3.97
C PRO A 56 -11.04 10.72 -2.69
N VAL A 57 -12.10 11.48 -2.37
CA VAL A 57 -12.15 12.33 -1.17
C VAL A 57 -12.02 11.48 0.10
N GLY A 58 -11.24 11.98 1.06
CA GLY A 58 -11.05 11.34 2.36
C GLY A 58 -10.13 10.11 2.36
N VAL A 59 -9.45 9.82 1.24
CA VAL A 59 -8.40 8.79 1.16
C VAL A 59 -7.04 9.46 1.31
N ALA A 60 -6.25 8.96 2.25
CA ALA A 60 -4.86 9.36 2.48
C ALA A 60 -3.87 8.33 1.88
N GLY A 61 -4.29 7.09 1.67
CA GLY A 61 -3.41 6.06 1.13
C GLY A 61 -4.07 4.72 0.84
N LEU A 62 -3.28 3.81 0.27
CA LEU A 62 -3.60 2.41 0.06
C LEU A 62 -2.65 1.52 0.85
N ALA A 63 -3.14 0.37 1.32
CA ALA A 63 -2.34 -0.60 2.05
C ALA A 63 -2.67 -2.04 1.68
N VAL A 64 -1.64 -2.90 1.60
CA VAL A 64 -1.77 -4.36 1.67
C VAL A 64 -1.09 -4.82 2.96
N PRO A 65 -1.85 -5.24 3.99
CA PRO A 65 -1.28 -5.65 5.27
C PRO A 65 -0.45 -6.93 5.16
N GLY A 66 0.62 -7.02 5.96
CA GLY A 66 1.49 -8.20 5.95
C GLY A 66 2.24 -8.36 4.63
N MET A 67 2.43 -9.61 4.17
CA MET A 67 3.16 -9.94 2.94
C MET A 67 2.51 -11.15 2.26
N PRO A 68 1.32 -10.98 1.64
CA PRO A 68 0.62 -12.09 0.99
C PRO A 68 1.39 -12.62 -0.21
N LEU A 69 1.56 -13.94 -0.28
CA LEU A 69 2.22 -14.60 -1.41
C LEU A 69 1.46 -14.33 -2.70
N GLY A 70 2.18 -14.03 -3.78
CA GLY A 70 1.62 -13.70 -5.09
C GLY A 70 1.19 -12.23 -5.26
N SER A 71 1.40 -11.38 -4.25
CA SER A 71 1.38 -9.92 -4.41
C SER A 71 2.66 -9.43 -5.12
N PRO A 72 2.68 -8.22 -5.70
CA PRO A 72 3.84 -7.72 -6.44
C PRO A 72 5.12 -7.71 -5.59
N GLY A 73 6.18 -8.39 -6.01
CA GLY A 73 7.42 -8.57 -5.24
C GLY A 73 7.39 -9.71 -4.21
N MET A 74 6.30 -10.48 -4.15
CA MET A 74 6.12 -11.69 -3.34
C MET A 74 5.71 -12.89 -4.20
N GLU A 75 6.12 -12.93 -5.47
CA GLU A 75 5.83 -14.01 -6.41
C GLU A 75 6.37 -15.35 -5.88
N ALA A 76 5.57 -16.42 -5.97
CA ALA A 76 5.90 -17.71 -5.37
C ALA A 76 5.45 -18.91 -6.23
N ASP A 77 6.01 -19.06 -7.44
CA ASP A 77 5.86 -20.23 -8.33
C ASP A 77 4.44 -20.84 -8.36
N GLY A 78 3.45 -20.01 -8.71
CA GLY A 78 2.05 -20.42 -8.86
C GLY A 78 1.23 -20.47 -7.56
N ARG A 79 1.83 -20.21 -6.40
CA ARG A 79 1.13 -20.05 -5.13
C ARG A 79 0.69 -18.59 -4.95
N ARG A 80 -0.59 -18.40 -4.61
CA ARG A 80 -1.17 -17.08 -4.34
C ARG A 80 -2.04 -17.17 -3.08
N GLN A 81 -2.00 -16.12 -2.29
CA GLN A 81 -2.94 -15.89 -1.21
C GLN A 81 -3.88 -14.78 -1.64
N ALA A 82 -5.18 -14.97 -1.42
CA ALA A 82 -6.13 -13.90 -1.62
C ALA A 82 -5.80 -12.75 -0.65
N TYR A 83 -5.91 -11.51 -1.14
CA TYR A 83 -5.66 -10.32 -0.33
C TYR A 83 -6.52 -9.15 -0.78
N ASP A 84 -6.79 -8.25 0.16
CA ASP A 84 -7.46 -6.99 -0.09
C ASP A 84 -6.46 -5.85 -0.08
N VAL A 85 -6.68 -4.88 -0.97
CA VAL A 85 -6.09 -3.56 -0.90
C VAL A 85 -7.07 -2.66 -0.15
N PHE A 86 -6.63 -2.08 0.96
CA PHE A 86 -7.44 -1.17 1.77
C PHE A 86 -7.13 0.27 1.42
N ALA A 87 -8.16 1.09 1.18
CA ALA A 87 -8.04 2.53 1.22
C ALA A 87 -8.23 3.01 2.65
N PHE A 88 -7.36 3.89 3.13
CA PHE A 88 -7.43 4.45 4.47
C PHE A 88 -7.33 5.97 4.47
N GLY A 89 -7.87 6.61 5.51
CA GLY A 89 -7.82 8.05 5.74
C GLY A 89 -8.54 8.45 7.03
N PRO A 90 -8.84 9.75 7.24
CA PRO A 90 -9.46 10.25 8.47
C PRO A 90 -10.82 9.60 8.80
N GLY A 91 -11.54 9.15 7.77
CA GLY A 91 -12.82 8.45 7.92
C GLY A 91 -12.71 6.95 8.24
N GLY A 92 -11.49 6.44 8.48
CA GLY A 92 -11.22 5.01 8.69
C GLY A 92 -10.70 4.32 7.43
N GLN A 93 -10.97 3.02 7.33
CA GLN A 93 -10.49 2.17 6.23
C GLN A 93 -11.64 1.41 5.55
N ARG A 94 -11.48 1.11 4.26
CA ARG A 94 -12.42 0.30 3.48
C ARG A 94 -11.68 -0.50 2.41
N VAL A 95 -12.27 -1.61 1.98
CA VAL A 95 -11.75 -2.37 0.82
C VAL A 95 -11.82 -1.49 -0.43
N PHE A 96 -10.69 -1.36 -1.11
CA PHE A 96 -10.54 -0.65 -2.38
C PHE A 96 -10.57 -1.64 -3.55
N ALA A 97 -9.83 -2.74 -3.44
CA ALA A 97 -9.82 -3.81 -4.43
C ALA A 97 -9.53 -5.15 -3.73
N SER A 98 -9.99 -6.24 -4.33
CA SER A 98 -9.78 -7.61 -3.85
C SER A 98 -9.11 -8.45 -4.92
N TYR A 99 -8.12 -9.24 -4.51
CA TYR A 99 -7.32 -10.09 -5.38
C TYR A 99 -7.48 -11.55 -4.94
N PRO A 100 -7.90 -12.45 -5.85
CA PRO A 100 -8.07 -13.87 -5.54
C PRO A 100 -6.74 -14.63 -5.41
#